data_AF-A0A450VN50-F1
#
_entry.id   AF-A0A450VN50-F1
#
_cell.length_a   1.000
_cell.length_b   1.000
_cell.length_c   1.000
_cell.angle_alpha   90.00
_cell.angle_beta   90.00
_cell.angle_gamma   90.00
#
_symmetry.space_group_name_H-M   'P 1'
#
loop_
_entity.id
_entity.type
_entity.pdbx_description
1 polymer ?
#
loop_
_entity_poly.entity_id
_entity_poly.type
_entity_poly.pdbx_seq_one_letter_code
_entity_poly.pdbx_strand_id
1 'polypeptide(L)'
;MQILNETLSAITPQSEHWRTRARERLDQLTMPHWALGRLMDLAVDLAGITRSLQPPVGHKVIVVMAADHGVVAEGVSQYPQDVTRQMVANFMAGGAGINALAGQAGADVCVVDMGVAQGTEDLARAGAAPAQPTRHPRCPTKSLDPFARNSHIKKLSLPVAPRDRQHRQRPRHDPGPGRHRPGKRHPGGSTDDRRRL
;
A
#
# COMPACT_ATOMS: atom_id res chain seq x y z
N MET A 1 7.64 -25.21 16.32
CA MET A 1 8.50 -24.26 17.06
C MET A 1 9.82 -23.93 16.35
N GLN A 2 10.34 -24.79 15.48
CA GLN A 2 11.63 -24.57 14.81
C GLN A 2 11.76 -23.20 14.12
N ILE A 3 10.76 -22.78 13.34
CA ILE A 3 10.84 -21.54 12.56
C ILE A 3 10.85 -20.28 13.43
N LEU A 4 10.06 -20.27 14.52
CA LEU A 4 10.08 -19.17 15.46
C LEU A 4 11.48 -19.00 16.04
N ASN A 5 12.08 -20.10 16.50
CA ASN A 5 13.41 -20.08 17.09
C ASN A 5 14.49 -19.68 16.06
N GLU A 6 14.44 -20.22 14.85
CA GLU A 6 15.34 -19.83 13.75
C GLU A 6 15.23 -18.34 13.41
N THR A 7 14.01 -17.81 13.36
CA THR A 7 13.76 -16.39 13.06
C THR A 7 14.32 -15.51 14.18
N LEU A 8 14.06 -15.87 15.44
CA LEU A 8 14.58 -15.15 16.60
C LEU A 8 16.11 -15.12 16.60
N SER A 9 16.76 -16.24 16.29
CA SER A 9 18.22 -16.31 16.19
C SER A 9 18.80 -15.51 15.02
N ALA A 10 18.01 -15.22 13.98
CA ALA A 10 18.43 -14.44 12.82
C ALA A 10 18.28 -12.92 13.01
N ILE A 11 17.57 -12.47 14.05
CA ILE A 11 17.41 -11.03 14.32
C ILE A 11 18.72 -10.46 14.86
N THR A 12 19.24 -9.47 14.15
CA THR A 12 20.46 -8.74 14.55
C THR A 12 20.18 -7.25 14.65
N PRO A 13 20.86 -6.50 15.53
CA PRO A 13 20.81 -5.04 15.54
C PRO A 13 21.19 -4.44 14.18
N GLN A 14 20.75 -3.20 13.96
CA GLN A 14 21.19 -2.41 12.81
C GLN A 14 22.72 -2.23 12.83
N SER A 15 23.34 -2.13 11.66
CA SER A 15 24.79 -1.95 11.58
C SER A 15 25.20 -0.50 11.80
N GLU A 16 25.87 -0.22 12.92
CA GLU A 16 26.44 1.10 13.21
C GLU A 16 27.41 1.58 12.13
N HIS A 17 28.23 0.69 11.58
CA HIS A 17 29.14 1.02 10.47
C HIS A 17 28.40 1.65 9.29
N TRP A 18 27.28 1.05 8.84
CA TRP A 18 26.50 1.57 7.72
C TRP A 18 25.70 2.81 8.08
N ARG A 19 25.25 2.93 9.34
CA ARG A 19 24.59 4.15 9.85
C ARG A 19 25.54 5.35 9.82
N THR A 20 26.77 5.19 10.31
CA THR A 20 27.81 6.23 10.27
C THR A 20 28.14 6.63 8.85
N ARG A 21 28.38 5.66 7.95
CA ARG A 21 28.66 5.98 6.53
C ARG A 21 27.51 6.69 5.83
N ALA A 22 26.26 6.35 6.18
CA ALA A 22 25.09 7.04 5.65
C ALA A 22 25.02 8.48 6.15
N ARG A 23 25.30 8.71 7.44
CA ARG A 23 25.39 10.06 8.04
C ARG A 23 26.44 10.91 7.34
N GLU A 24 27.67 10.40 7.23
CA GLU A 24 28.78 11.09 6.55
C GLU A 24 28.43 11.46 5.10
N ARG A 25 27.80 10.53 4.37
CA ARG A 25 27.35 10.80 2.99
C ARG A 25 26.28 11.89 2.94
N LEU A 26 25.33 11.88 3.88
CA LEU A 26 24.25 12.85 3.95
C LEU A 26 24.77 14.26 4.32
N ASP A 27 25.78 14.35 5.19
CA ASP A 27 26.41 15.62 5.58
C ASP A 27 27.24 16.25 4.43
N GLN A 28 27.68 15.44 3.46
CA GLN A 28 28.38 15.92 2.25
C GLN A 28 27.44 16.43 1.15
N LEU A 29 26.12 16.25 1.30
CA LEU A 29 25.18 16.74 0.31
C LEU A 29 25.12 18.27 0.31
N THR A 30 24.96 18.87 -0.86
CA THR A 30 24.85 20.32 -1.04
C THR A 30 23.48 20.85 -0.59
N MET A 31 23.16 20.65 0.69
CA MET A 31 21.94 21.10 1.35
C MET A 31 22.27 21.57 2.78
N PRO A 32 21.48 22.47 3.38
CA PRO A 32 21.64 22.80 4.79
C PRO A 32 21.62 21.54 5.65
N HIS A 33 22.36 21.56 6.76
CA HIS A 33 22.44 20.41 7.65
C HIS A 33 21.03 19.94 8.04
N TRP A 34 20.76 18.66 7.79
CA TRP A 34 19.49 18.00 8.13
C TRP A 34 18.22 18.61 7.51
N ALA A 35 18.33 19.28 6.35
CA ALA A 35 17.20 20.00 5.72
C ALA A 35 15.94 19.15 5.44
N LEU A 36 16.07 17.83 5.24
CA LEU A 36 14.93 16.93 4.98
C LEU A 36 14.38 16.26 6.26
N GLY A 37 14.90 16.62 7.43
CA GLY A 37 14.43 16.14 8.74
C GLY A 37 14.34 14.62 8.82
N ARG A 38 13.15 14.11 9.16
CA ARG A 38 12.87 12.68 9.35
C ARG A 38 13.20 11.80 8.13
N LEU A 39 13.22 12.36 6.92
CA LEU A 39 13.59 11.59 5.74
C LEU A 39 15.07 11.21 5.76
N MET A 40 15.93 12.08 6.29
CA MET A 40 17.34 11.81 6.48
C MET A 40 17.55 10.70 7.53
N ASP A 41 16.78 10.75 8.63
CA ASP A 41 16.83 9.74 9.68
C ASP A 41 16.41 8.36 9.14
N LEU A 42 15.33 8.33 8.35
CA LEU A 42 14.88 7.11 7.67
C LEU A 42 15.94 6.57 6.72
N ALA A 43 16.66 7.42 5.99
CA ALA A 43 17.74 6.99 5.10
C ALA A 43 18.89 6.30 5.87
N VAL A 44 19.25 6.84 7.05
CA VAL A 44 20.25 6.24 7.94
C VAL A 44 19.76 4.91 8.51
N ASP A 45 18.51 4.83 8.94
CA ASP A 45 17.91 3.58 9.43
C ASP A 45 17.87 2.50 8.34
N LEU A 46 17.45 2.86 7.12
CA LEU A 46 17.44 1.94 5.99
C LEU A 46 18.84 1.44 5.64
N ALA A 47 19.86 2.31 5.70
CA ALA A 47 21.24 1.89 5.47
C ALA A 47 21.74 0.93 6.57
N GLY A 48 21.38 1.19 7.82
CA GLY A 48 21.70 0.31 8.96
C GLY A 48 21.01 -1.05 8.89
N ILE A 49 19.74 -1.09 8.49
CA ILE A 49 18.94 -2.32 8.34
C ILE A 49 19.44 -3.15 7.14
N THR A 50 19.61 -2.50 5.98
CA THR A 50 19.97 -3.20 4.73
C THR A 50 21.46 -3.43 4.57
N ARG A 51 22.29 -2.83 5.45
CA ARG A 51 23.76 -2.85 5.37
C ARG A 51 24.25 -2.38 4.00
N SER A 52 23.68 -1.28 3.51
CA SER A 52 23.95 -0.73 2.18
C SER A 52 23.68 0.78 2.14
N LEU A 53 24.51 1.54 1.42
CA LEU A 53 24.22 2.95 1.11
C LEU A 53 23.19 3.12 -0.02
N GLN A 54 22.81 2.02 -0.67
CA GLN A 54 21.76 1.95 -1.68
C GLN A 54 20.73 0.90 -1.22
N PRO A 55 19.87 1.25 -0.24
CA PRO A 55 18.90 0.31 0.31
C PRO A 55 17.89 -0.13 -0.78
N PRO A 56 17.66 -1.44 -0.98
CA PRO A 56 16.74 -1.94 -1.99
C PRO A 56 15.28 -1.79 -1.52
N VAL A 57 14.63 -0.68 -1.89
CA VAL A 57 13.23 -0.35 -1.51
C VAL A 57 12.19 -0.63 -2.60
N GLY A 58 12.59 -1.33 -3.66
CA GLY A 58 11.73 -1.61 -4.82
C GLY A 58 10.57 -2.55 -4.49
N HIS A 59 10.83 -3.60 -3.71
CA HIS A 59 9.87 -4.65 -3.39
C HIS A 59 9.17 -4.37 -2.06
N LYS A 60 7.86 -4.08 -2.13
CA LYS A 60 7.04 -3.76 -0.96
C LYS A 60 5.83 -4.68 -0.95
N VAL A 61 5.45 -5.15 0.23
CA VAL A 61 4.29 -6.03 0.42
C VAL A 61 3.50 -5.52 1.61
N ILE A 62 2.19 -5.43 1.44
CA ILE A 62 1.22 -5.15 2.48
C ILE A 62 0.56 -6.48 2.85
N VAL A 63 0.66 -6.87 4.12
CA VAL A 63 0.04 -8.09 4.64
C VAL A 63 -1.23 -7.71 5.40
N VAL A 64 -2.40 -8.11 4.89
CA VAL A 64 -3.70 -7.90 5.53
C VAL A 64 -4.09 -9.17 6.27
N MET A 65 -4.08 -9.12 7.60
CA MET A 65 -4.48 -10.25 8.45
C MET A 65 -5.95 -10.08 8.84
N ALA A 66 -6.81 -10.99 8.39
CA ALA A 66 -8.25 -10.95 8.62
C ALA A 66 -8.68 -12.03 9.63
N ALA A 67 -9.44 -11.63 10.64
CA ALA A 67 -10.03 -12.53 11.62
C ALA A 67 -11.30 -11.91 12.22
N ASP A 68 -12.24 -12.77 12.62
CA ASP A 68 -13.45 -12.37 13.32
C ASP A 68 -13.27 -12.40 14.83
N HIS A 69 -14.02 -11.55 15.53
CA HIS A 69 -13.98 -11.44 16.98
C HIS A 69 -15.34 -11.82 17.57
N GLY A 70 -15.34 -12.69 18.60
CA GLY A 70 -16.56 -13.16 19.27
C GLY A 70 -17.32 -12.07 20.03
N VAL A 71 -16.63 -11.00 20.44
CA VAL A 71 -17.23 -9.83 21.14
C VAL A 71 -18.30 -9.11 20.31
N VAL A 72 -18.40 -9.40 19.00
CA VAL A 72 -19.49 -8.88 18.15
C VAL A 72 -20.88 -9.22 18.71
N ALA A 73 -21.02 -10.32 19.47
CA ALA A 73 -22.25 -10.71 20.15
C ALA A 73 -22.74 -9.68 21.19
N GLU A 74 -21.84 -8.82 21.70
CA GLU A 74 -22.17 -7.75 22.65
C GLU A 74 -22.64 -6.45 21.96
N GLY A 75 -22.73 -6.43 20.62
CA GLY A 75 -23.21 -5.27 19.88
C GLY A 75 -22.21 -4.11 19.80
N VAL A 76 -20.91 -4.37 19.99
CA VAL A 76 -19.85 -3.35 19.98
C VAL A 76 -19.52 -2.78 18.58
N SER A 77 -20.04 -3.40 17.52
CA SER A 77 -19.78 -3.03 16.12
C SER A 77 -21.05 -2.56 15.43
N GLN A 78 -20.93 -1.54 14.57
CA GLN A 78 -22.01 -1.08 13.68
C GLN A 78 -22.24 -2.03 12.49
N TYR A 79 -21.30 -2.93 12.23
CA TYR A 79 -21.33 -3.86 11.11
C TYR A 79 -21.48 -5.30 11.61
N PRO A 80 -22.26 -6.15 10.90
CA PRO A 80 -22.37 -7.56 11.23
C PRO A 80 -21.04 -8.30 10.98
N GLN A 81 -20.86 -9.42 11.67
CA GLN A 81 -19.64 -10.25 11.59
C GLN A 81 -19.31 -10.69 10.15
N ASP A 82 -20.34 -10.93 9.34
CA ASP A 82 -20.21 -11.38 7.94
C ASP A 82 -19.45 -10.40 7.04
N VAL A 83 -19.36 -9.12 7.42
CA VAL A 83 -18.63 -8.09 6.67
C VAL A 83 -17.15 -8.44 6.55
N THR A 84 -16.57 -9.17 7.51
CA THR A 84 -15.16 -9.58 7.46
C THR A 84 -14.87 -10.42 6.21
N ARG A 85 -15.68 -11.45 5.95
CA ARG A 85 -15.52 -12.28 4.73
C ARG A 85 -15.78 -11.49 3.45
N GLN A 86 -16.79 -10.61 3.47
CA GLN A 86 -17.10 -9.76 2.32
C GLN A 86 -15.92 -8.82 1.98
N MET A 87 -15.27 -8.26 3.01
CA MET A 87 -14.08 -7.44 2.83
C MET A 87 -12.88 -8.25 2.33
N VAL A 88 -12.70 -9.49 2.79
CA VAL A 88 -11.69 -10.40 2.22
C VAL A 88 -11.94 -10.65 0.73
N ALA A 89 -13.18 -10.89 0.34
CA ALA A 89 -13.56 -11.01 -1.08
C ALA A 89 -13.26 -9.71 -1.84
N ASN A 90 -13.53 -8.55 -1.24
CA ASN A 90 -13.24 -7.24 -1.85
C ASN A 90 -11.73 -6.98 -2.01
N PHE A 91 -10.91 -7.34 -1.01
CA PHE A 91 -9.45 -7.27 -1.11
C PHE A 91 -8.94 -8.13 -2.27
N MET A 92 -9.57 -9.30 -2.48
CA MET A 92 -9.26 -10.22 -3.57
C MET A 92 -9.72 -9.75 -4.95
N ALA A 93 -10.85 -9.07 -5.01
CA ALA A 93 -11.33 -8.44 -6.23
C ALA A 93 -10.52 -7.17 -6.61
N GLY A 94 -9.65 -6.68 -5.71
CA GLY A 94 -8.89 -5.44 -5.94
C GLY A 94 -9.70 -4.16 -5.71
N GLY A 95 -10.90 -4.26 -5.13
CA GLY A 95 -11.86 -3.16 -5.02
C GLY A 95 -11.78 -2.35 -3.72
N ALA A 96 -10.93 -2.75 -2.77
CA ALA A 96 -10.84 -2.05 -1.49
C ALA A 96 -9.85 -0.87 -1.54
N GLY A 97 -10.00 0.06 -0.59
CA GLY A 97 -9.09 1.21 -0.46
C GLY A 97 -7.62 0.82 -0.33
N ILE A 98 -7.31 -0.30 0.33
CA ILE A 98 -5.94 -0.80 0.43
C ILE A 98 -5.36 -1.17 -0.93
N ASN A 99 -6.15 -1.71 -1.86
CA ASN A 99 -5.69 -2.03 -3.20
C ASN A 99 -5.35 -0.76 -3.99
N ALA A 100 -6.14 0.31 -3.81
CA ALA A 100 -5.84 1.60 -4.43
C ALA A 100 -4.53 2.21 -3.89
N LEU A 101 -4.33 2.20 -2.57
CA LEU A 101 -3.11 2.70 -1.94
C LEU A 101 -1.88 1.85 -2.30
N ALA A 102 -2.03 0.53 -2.31
CA ALA A 102 -1.00 -0.41 -2.70
C ALA A 102 -0.54 -0.19 -4.15
N GLY A 103 -1.51 0.04 -5.06
CA GLY A 103 -1.24 0.37 -6.45
C GLY A 103 -0.44 1.66 -6.63
N GLN A 104 -0.72 2.70 -5.82
CA GLN A 104 0.05 3.94 -5.84
C GLN A 104 1.45 3.79 -5.25
N ALA A 105 1.57 3.00 -4.19
CA ALA A 105 2.86 2.73 -3.54
C ALA A 105 3.73 1.75 -4.35
N GLY A 106 3.16 1.01 -5.31
CA GLY A 106 3.84 -0.11 -5.97
C GLY A 106 4.17 -1.21 -4.95
N ALA A 107 3.18 -1.58 -4.14
CA ALA A 107 3.29 -2.64 -3.14
C ALA A 107 2.29 -3.77 -3.46
N ASP A 108 2.71 -5.02 -3.32
CA ASP A 108 1.82 -6.17 -3.46
C ASP A 108 0.90 -6.28 -2.24
N VAL A 109 -0.31 -6.82 -2.44
CA VAL A 109 -1.25 -7.08 -1.35
C VAL A 109 -1.35 -8.59 -1.12
N CYS A 110 -1.09 -8.98 0.12
CA CYS A 110 -1.15 -10.35 0.60
C CYS A 110 -2.19 -10.43 1.71
N VAL A 111 -3.32 -11.08 1.46
CA VAL A 111 -4.34 -11.32 2.49
C VAL A 111 -4.07 -12.66 3.14
N VAL A 112 -4.20 -12.69 4.46
CA VAL A 112 -4.00 -13.86 5.31
C VAL A 112 -5.25 -14.04 6.16
N ASP A 113 -5.93 -15.16 5.97
CA ASP A 113 -6.98 -15.59 6.88
C ASP A 113 -6.33 -16.09 8.18
N MET A 114 -6.66 -15.45 9.30
CA MET A 114 -6.19 -15.78 10.65
C MET A 114 -7.32 -16.31 11.54
N GLY A 115 -8.54 -16.44 11.02
CA GLY A 115 -9.72 -16.83 11.80
C GLY A 115 -11.02 -16.15 11.35
N VAL A 116 -11.28 -16.08 10.05
CA VAL A 116 -12.56 -15.59 9.52
C VAL A 116 -13.63 -16.66 9.77
N ALA A 117 -14.72 -16.29 10.46
CA ALA A 117 -15.73 -17.20 10.99
C ALA A 117 -16.41 -18.03 9.89
N GLN A 118 -16.59 -17.43 8.72
CA GLN A 118 -17.26 -18.07 7.58
C GLN A 118 -16.30 -18.80 6.62
N GLY A 119 -14.99 -18.82 6.91
CA GLY A 119 -13.96 -19.39 6.04
C GLY A 119 -13.74 -18.62 4.73
N THR A 120 -12.57 -18.82 4.11
CA THR A 120 -12.15 -18.08 2.90
C THR A 120 -11.61 -19.00 1.79
N GLU A 121 -11.85 -20.31 1.90
CA GLU A 121 -11.27 -21.34 1.02
C GLU A 121 -11.67 -21.18 -0.45
N ASP A 122 -12.93 -20.86 -0.67
CA ASP A 122 -13.53 -20.61 -1.98
C ASP A 122 -12.97 -19.34 -2.60
N LEU A 123 -12.82 -18.29 -1.81
CA LEU A 123 -12.20 -17.02 -2.23
C LEU A 123 -10.73 -17.23 -2.62
N ALA A 124 -10.04 -18.10 -1.90
CA ALA A 124 -8.66 -18.44 -2.21
C ALA A 124 -8.51 -19.18 -3.55
N ARG A 125 -9.45 -20.08 -3.87
CA ARG A 125 -9.49 -20.79 -5.15
C ARG A 125 -9.94 -19.90 -6.29
N ALA A 126 -10.91 -19.02 -6.07
CA ALA A 126 -11.44 -18.09 -7.07
C ALA A 126 -10.46 -16.95 -7.39
N GLY A 127 -9.69 -16.49 -6.40
CA GLY A 127 -8.61 -15.52 -6.57
C GLY A 127 -7.37 -16.07 -7.28
N ALA A 128 -7.28 -17.39 -7.49
CA ALA A 128 -6.27 -18.03 -8.32
C ALA A 128 -6.57 -17.87 -9.82
N ALA A 129 -6.81 -16.64 -10.28
CA ALA A 129 -6.55 -16.29 -11.67
C ALA A 129 -5.05 -16.50 -11.95
N PRO A 130 -4.62 -16.79 -13.20
CA PRO A 130 -3.23 -17.14 -13.51
C PRO A 130 -2.35 -15.90 -13.37
N ALA A 131 -2.01 -15.54 -12.13
CA ALA A 131 -0.78 -14.83 -11.85
C ALA A 131 0.32 -15.73 -12.38
N GLN A 132 0.91 -15.35 -13.53
CA GLN A 132 2.20 -15.90 -13.92
C GLN A 132 3.06 -15.93 -12.66
N PRO A 133 3.71 -17.07 -12.34
CA PRO A 133 4.53 -17.15 -11.17
C PRO A 133 5.64 -16.13 -11.35
N THR A 134 5.52 -14.97 -10.71
CA THR A 134 6.66 -14.11 -10.45
C THR A 134 7.49 -14.92 -9.48
N ARG A 135 8.39 -15.72 -10.07
CA ARG A 135 9.36 -16.54 -9.38
C ARG A 135 10.21 -15.61 -8.53
N HIS A 136 9.81 -15.38 -7.28
CA HIS A 136 10.68 -14.74 -6.31
C HIS A 136 11.33 -15.85 -5.48
N PRO A 137 12.67 -16.02 -5.51
CA PRO A 137 13.40 -17.11 -4.84
C PRO A 137 13.38 -17.04 -3.30
N ARG A 138 12.52 -16.19 -2.72
CA ARG A 138 12.39 -15.95 -1.27
C ARG A 138 10.96 -15.66 -0.82
N CYS A 139 9.98 -15.72 -1.74
CA CYS A 139 8.59 -15.84 -1.37
C CYS A 139 8.30 -17.34 -1.38
N PRO A 140 8.26 -18.02 -0.22
CA PRO A 140 8.11 -19.47 -0.19
C PRO A 140 6.67 -19.80 -0.58
N THR A 141 6.42 -20.00 -1.87
CA THR A 141 5.23 -20.73 -2.31
C THR A 141 5.54 -22.23 -2.42
N LYS A 142 6.82 -22.62 -2.38
CA LYS A 142 7.25 -24.02 -2.33
C LYS A 142 8.54 -24.14 -1.49
N SER A 143 8.50 -25.03 -0.50
CA SER A 143 9.59 -25.61 0.32
C SER A 143 10.02 -25.01 1.67
N LEU A 144 9.64 -23.79 2.06
CA LEU A 144 9.84 -23.30 3.46
C LEU A 144 8.69 -22.38 3.83
N ASP A 145 7.48 -22.92 3.88
CA ASP A 145 6.32 -22.18 4.35
C ASP A 145 6.05 -22.56 5.82
N PRO A 146 6.39 -21.69 6.80
CA PRO A 146 6.11 -21.94 8.21
C PRO A 146 4.64 -22.11 8.52
N PHE A 147 3.83 -21.50 7.66
CA PHE A 147 2.40 -21.37 7.82
C PHE A 147 1.64 -22.47 7.08
N ALA A 148 2.27 -23.17 6.12
CA ALA A 148 1.68 -24.35 5.48
C ALA A 148 1.47 -25.54 6.45
N ARG A 149 2.12 -25.53 7.62
CA ARG A 149 1.90 -26.56 8.67
C ARG A 149 0.75 -26.24 9.62
N ASN A 150 0.18 -25.04 9.56
CA ASN A 150 -1.05 -24.68 10.27
C ASN A 150 -2.18 -24.59 9.25
N SER A 151 -3.11 -25.53 9.28
CA SER A 151 -4.32 -25.62 8.42
C SER A 151 -5.20 -24.35 8.40
N HIS A 152 -4.91 -23.38 9.25
CA HIS A 152 -5.70 -22.17 9.49
C HIS A 152 -5.13 -20.90 8.88
N ILE A 153 -3.90 -20.91 8.33
CA ILE A 153 -3.25 -19.70 7.79
C ILE A 153 -3.09 -19.83 6.28
N LYS A 154 -3.93 -19.12 5.54
CA LYS A 154 -3.98 -19.20 4.06
C LYS A 154 -3.50 -17.90 3.45
N LYS A 155 -2.39 -17.99 2.72
CA LYS A 155 -1.82 -16.87 1.98
C LYS A 155 -2.56 -16.69 0.67
N LEU A 156 -3.08 -15.48 0.44
CA LEU A 156 -3.73 -15.13 -0.81
C LEU A 156 -3.08 -13.85 -1.36
N SER A 157 -2.26 -14.01 -2.39
CA SER A 157 -1.47 -12.92 -2.99
C SER A 157 -2.04 -12.49 -4.32
N LEU A 158 -2.22 -11.19 -4.51
CA LEU A 158 -2.49 -10.59 -5.82
C LEU A 158 -1.20 -9.95 -6.35
N PRO A 159 -0.75 -10.27 -7.57
CA PRO A 159 0.30 -9.50 -8.20
C PRO A 159 -0.23 -8.09 -8.53
N VAL A 160 0.52 -7.05 -8.16
CA VAL A 160 0.29 -5.75 -8.79
C VAL A 160 0.90 -5.81 -10.19
N ALA A 161 0.06 -5.73 -11.21
CA ALA A 161 0.53 -5.60 -12.59
C ALA A 161 1.47 -4.37 -12.66
N PRO A 162 2.71 -4.51 -13.14
CA PRO A 162 3.57 -3.36 -13.34
C PRO A 162 2.85 -2.41 -14.29
N ARG A 163 2.45 -1.24 -13.78
CA ARG A 163 2.05 -0.15 -14.68
C ARG A 163 3.32 0.31 -15.35
N ASP A 164 3.52 -0.14 -16.59
CA ASP A 164 4.45 0.50 -17.50
C ASP A 164 4.20 2.00 -17.40
N ARG A 165 5.23 2.74 -16.95
CA ARG A 165 5.29 4.19 -17.12
C ARG A 165 5.47 4.49 -18.60
N GLN A 166 4.49 4.13 -19.43
CA GLN A 166 4.24 4.92 -20.60
C GLN A 166 3.71 6.25 -20.09
N HIS A 167 4.65 7.20 -19.94
CA HIS A 167 4.35 8.61 -20.10
C HIS A 167 3.52 8.75 -21.39
N ARG A 168 2.20 8.64 -21.29
CA ARG A 168 1.29 9.27 -22.24
C ARG A 168 1.50 10.75 -22.02
N GLN A 169 2.50 11.30 -22.71
CA GLN A 169 2.49 12.69 -23.11
C GLN A 169 1.11 12.91 -23.70
N ARG A 170 0.22 13.56 -22.94
CA ARG A 170 -0.99 14.09 -23.52
C ARG A 170 -0.51 15.00 -24.66
N PRO A 171 -1.00 14.85 -25.89
CA PRO A 171 -0.63 15.79 -26.95
C PRO A 171 -0.96 17.19 -26.43
N ARG A 172 0.04 18.08 -26.48
CA ARG A 172 -0.13 19.49 -26.09
C ARG A 172 -1.30 20.01 -26.91
N HIS A 173 -2.36 20.41 -26.23
CA HIS A 173 -3.51 21.01 -26.88
C HIS A 173 -3.06 22.37 -27.42
N ASP A 174 -2.94 22.47 -28.73
CA ASP A 174 -2.62 23.71 -29.43
C ASP A 174 -3.80 24.68 -29.27
N PRO A 175 -3.63 25.89 -28.70
CA PRO A 175 -4.71 26.85 -28.60
C PRO A 175 -4.90 27.51 -29.97
N GLY A 176 -5.81 26.95 -30.77
CA GLY A 176 -6.27 27.56 -32.02
C GLY A 176 -6.90 28.95 -31.82
N PRO A 177 -6.98 29.77 -32.88
CA PRO A 177 -7.21 31.21 -32.78
C PRO A 177 -8.59 31.56 -32.25
N GLY A 178 -8.63 32.56 -31.36
CA GLY A 178 -9.78 32.97 -30.58
C GLY A 178 -11.03 33.28 -31.40
N ARG A 179 -12.14 32.62 -31.02
CA ARG A 179 -13.48 33.01 -31.48
C ARG A 179 -14.15 33.88 -30.42
N HIS A 180 -14.36 35.14 -30.77
CA HIS A 180 -15.21 36.10 -30.06
C HIS A 180 -16.59 35.47 -29.74
N ARG A 181 -16.98 35.47 -28.47
CA ARG A 181 -18.37 35.22 -28.05
C ARG A 181 -19.14 36.54 -28.00
N PRO A 182 -20.35 36.66 -28.58
CA PRO A 182 -21.17 37.84 -28.43
C PRO A 182 -21.85 37.87 -27.05
N GLY A 183 -21.83 39.04 -26.42
CA GLY A 183 -22.36 39.29 -25.08
C GLY A 183 -23.87 39.10 -24.99
N LYS A 184 -24.31 38.36 -23.96
CA LYS A 184 -25.71 38.29 -23.57
C LYS A 184 -26.09 39.54 -22.80
N ARG A 185 -27.03 40.31 -23.35
CA ARG A 185 -27.70 41.44 -22.71
C ARG A 185 -28.55 40.94 -21.55
N HIS A 186 -28.39 41.52 -20.37
CA HIS A 186 -29.35 41.40 -19.27
C HIS A 186 -30.39 42.53 -19.38
N PRO A 187 -31.70 42.24 -19.32
CA PRO A 187 -32.72 43.27 -19.23
C PRO A 187 -32.82 43.77 -17.78
N GLY A 188 -32.87 45.09 -17.63
CA GLY A 188 -33.03 45.78 -16.36
C GLY A 188 -34.46 45.67 -15.79
N GLY A 189 -34.53 45.73 -14.47
CA GLY A 189 -35.75 45.94 -13.70
C GLY A 189 -35.40 46.82 -12.51
N SER A 190 -35.80 48.08 -12.57
CA SER A 190 -35.71 49.11 -11.54
C SER A 190 -36.83 48.97 -10.52
N THR A 191 -36.52 49.13 -9.23
CA THR A 191 -37.28 49.89 -8.20
C THR A 191 -36.53 49.69 -6.88
N ASP A 192 -35.78 50.65 -6.37
CA ASP A 192 -36.20 51.86 -5.64
C ASP A 192 -36.41 51.61 -4.13
N ASP A 193 -35.55 52.27 -3.36
CA ASP A 193 -35.76 52.91 -2.06
C ASP A 193 -36.31 52.10 -0.87
N ARG A 194 -35.49 51.96 0.20
CA ARG A 194 -35.67 52.69 1.48
C ARG A 194 -34.78 52.18 2.62
N ARG A 195 -34.05 53.17 3.19
CA ARG A 195 -33.86 53.49 4.62
C ARG A 195 -33.11 52.53 5.57
N ARG A 196 -32.13 53.15 6.25
CA ARG A 196 -31.88 53.22 7.72
C ARG A 196 -31.93 51.87 8.44
N LEU A 197 -30.84 51.37 9.00
CA LEU A 197 -30.03 51.90 10.11
C LEU A 197 -28.65 51.25 10.09
#